data_AF-A0A316AG42-F1
#
_entry.id   AF-A0A316AG42-F1
#
_cell.length_a   1.000
_cell.length_b   1.000
_cell.length_c   1.000
_cell.angle_alpha   90.00
_cell.angle_beta   90.00
_cell.angle_gamma   90.00
#
_symmetry.space_group_name_H-M   'P 1'
#
loop_
_entity.id
_entity.type
_entity.pdbx_description
1 polymer ?
#
loop_
_entity_poly.entity_id
_entity_poly.type
_entity_poly.pdbx_seq_one_letter_code
_entity_poly.pdbx_strand_id
1 'polypeptide(L)'
;MVLPAVLVSAATVSWAANCAVGLAAWRGRRGSHWQHHALYVSTCTWTLLALAASAVNSRSRTTTAVLAPALLPLVVVPRVRAGGTGHVLLAASLAPPFLGAAAAAWADVVGGD
;
A
#
# COMPACT_ATOMS: atom_id res chain seq x y z
N MET A 1 -1.68 17.12 -10.77
CA MET A 1 -1.23 16.92 -9.37
C MET A 1 -2.11 15.93 -8.61
N VAL A 2 -3.43 15.95 -8.81
CA VAL A 2 -4.37 15.08 -8.07
C VAL A 2 -4.20 13.59 -8.37
N LEU A 3 -3.80 13.19 -9.58
CA LEU A 3 -3.72 11.76 -9.95
C LEU A 3 -2.78 10.93 -9.04
N PRO A 4 -1.50 11.30 -8.81
CA PRO A 4 -0.66 10.63 -7.81
C PRO A 4 -1.31 10.53 -6.43
N ALA A 5 -1.90 11.61 -5.92
CA ALA A 5 -2.55 11.63 -4.60
C ALA A 5 -3.73 10.65 -4.52
N VAL A 6 -4.56 10.60 -5.56
CA VAL A 6 -5.69 9.66 -5.65
C VAL A 6 -5.19 8.21 -5.70
N LEU A 7 -4.18 7.91 -6.52
CA LEU A 7 -3.65 6.55 -6.67
C LEU A 7 -2.96 6.06 -5.40
N VAL A 8 -2.17 6.90 -4.73
CA VAL A 8 -1.55 6.58 -3.44
C VAL A 8 -2.63 6.33 -2.39
N SER A 9 -3.65 7.19 -2.32
CA SER A 9 -4.77 7.02 -1.39
C SER A 9 -5.53 5.71 -1.63
N ALA A 10 -5.78 5.35 -2.91
CA ALA A 10 -6.40 4.08 -3.27
C ALA A 10 -5.53 2.88 -2.83
N ALA A 11 -4.22 2.96 -3.01
CA ALA A 11 -3.28 1.95 -2.54
C ALA A 11 -3.30 1.81 -1.01
N THR A 12 -3.28 2.93 -0.27
CA THR A 12 -3.34 2.95 1.20
C THR A 12 -4.65 2.37 1.73
N VAL A 13 -5.80 2.74 1.16
CA VAL A 13 -7.11 2.22 1.56
C VAL A 13 -7.22 0.73 1.24
N SER A 14 -6.76 0.31 0.06
CA SER A 14 -6.72 -1.11 -0.32
C SER A 14 -5.84 -1.92 0.64
N TRP A 15 -4.67 -1.41 1.02
CA TRP A 15 -3.79 -2.04 2.00
C TRP A 15 -4.46 -2.14 3.38
N ALA A 16 -5.09 -1.07 3.86
CA ALA A 16 -5.77 -1.08 5.16
C ALA A 16 -6.93 -2.09 5.19
N ALA A 17 -7.74 -2.15 4.12
CA ALA A 17 -8.78 -3.14 3.94
C ALA A 17 -8.20 -4.57 3.91
N ASN A 18 -7.08 -4.76 3.20
CA ASN A 18 -6.38 -6.04 3.15
C ASN A 18 -5.94 -6.51 4.55
N CYS A 19 -5.35 -5.60 5.34
CA CYS A 19 -4.96 -5.86 6.73
C CYS A 19 -6.17 -6.18 7.62
N ALA A 20 -7.30 -5.50 7.45
CA ALA A 20 -8.52 -5.78 8.22
C ALA A 20 -9.05 -7.20 7.95
N VAL A 21 -9.11 -7.62 6.68
CA VAL A 21 -9.51 -8.98 6.30
C VAL A 21 -8.49 -10.01 6.77
N GLY A 22 -7.19 -9.72 6.65
CA GLY A 22 -6.11 -10.60 7.12
C GLY A 22 -6.13 -10.80 8.64
N LEU A 23 -6.39 -9.74 9.40
CA LEU A 23 -6.55 -9.80 10.86
C LEU A 23 -7.80 -10.59 11.25
N ALA A 24 -8.90 -10.44 10.53
CA ALA A 24 -10.10 -11.25 10.73
C ALA A 24 -9.83 -12.74 10.47
N ALA A 25 -9.08 -13.06 9.41
CA ALA A 25 -8.63 -14.42 9.11
C ALA A 25 -7.73 -14.99 10.21
N TRP A 26 -6.76 -14.19 10.67
CA TRP A 26 -5.83 -14.55 11.75
C TRP A 26 -6.56 -14.83 13.07
N ARG A 27 -7.67 -14.14 13.33
CA ARG A 27 -8.57 -14.37 14.49
C ARG A 27 -9.55 -15.55 14.29
N GLY A 28 -9.43 -16.31 13.21
CA GLY A 28 -10.21 -17.54 12.99
C GLY A 28 -11.52 -17.38 12.20
N ARG A 29 -11.78 -16.23 11.55
CA ARG A 29 -12.95 -16.11 10.65
C ARG A 29 -12.72 -16.87 9.35
N ARG A 30 -13.63 -17.79 9.01
CA ARG A 30 -13.60 -18.59 7.77
C ARG A 30 -14.02 -17.75 6.55
N GLY A 31 -13.59 -18.14 5.35
CA GLY A 31 -14.03 -17.55 4.07
C GLY A 31 -13.30 -16.30 3.60
N SER A 32 -12.31 -15.81 4.35
CA SER A 32 -11.59 -14.56 4.08
C SER A 32 -10.40 -14.70 3.12
N HIS A 33 -10.01 -15.92 2.73
CA HIS A 33 -8.78 -16.16 1.97
C HIS A 33 -8.80 -15.51 0.57
N TRP A 34 -9.89 -15.67 -0.18
CA TRP A 34 -9.99 -15.09 -1.53
C TRP A 34 -10.12 -13.58 -1.47
N GLN A 35 -10.92 -13.05 -0.54
CA GLN A 35 -11.08 -11.60 -0.33
C GLN A 35 -9.75 -10.94 0.03
N HIS A 36 -8.99 -11.55 0.94
CA HIS A 36 -7.65 -11.09 1.31
C HIS A 36 -6.70 -11.14 0.10
N HIS A 37 -6.73 -12.22 -0.68
CA HIS A 37 -5.89 -12.32 -1.88
C HIS A 37 -6.25 -11.28 -2.94
N ALA A 38 -7.54 -11.06 -3.19
CA ALA A 38 -8.01 -10.04 -4.13
C ALA A 38 -7.56 -8.63 -3.70
N LEU A 39 -7.73 -8.28 -2.42
CA LEU A 39 -7.28 -7.01 -1.87
C LEU A 39 -5.76 -6.87 -1.91
N TYR A 40 -5.01 -7.95 -1.71
CA TYR A 40 -3.56 -7.95 -1.89
C TYR A 40 -3.16 -7.63 -3.33
N VAL A 41 -3.78 -8.27 -4.33
CA VAL A 41 -3.53 -7.96 -5.75
C VAL A 41 -3.89 -6.51 -6.07
N SER A 42 -5.06 -6.02 -5.63
CA SER A 42 -5.44 -4.62 -5.80
C SER A 42 -4.42 -3.67 -5.16
N THR A 43 -3.93 -3.98 -3.97
CA THR A 43 -2.90 -3.18 -3.28
C THR A 43 -1.63 -3.08 -4.14
N CYS A 44 -1.16 -4.20 -4.68
CA CYS A 44 0.00 -4.21 -5.59
C CYS A 44 -0.25 -3.37 -6.84
N THR A 45 -1.41 -3.54 -7.50
CA THR A 45 -1.77 -2.79 -8.70
C THR A 45 -1.80 -1.29 -8.45
N TRP A 46 -2.50 -0.84 -7.41
CA TRP A 46 -2.58 0.59 -7.06
C TRP A 46 -1.21 1.16 -6.69
N THR A 47 -0.38 0.39 -5.97
CA THR A 47 0.99 0.82 -5.60
C THR A 47 1.86 1.01 -6.84
N LEU A 48 1.80 0.10 -7.80
CA LEU A 48 2.56 0.20 -9.06
C LEU A 48 2.08 1.39 -9.90
N LEU A 49 0.77 1.60 -10.03
CA LEU A 49 0.19 2.74 -10.73
C LEU A 49 0.59 4.07 -10.06
N ALA A 50 0.53 4.13 -8.73
CA ALA A 50 0.93 5.29 -7.96
C ALA A 50 2.42 5.63 -8.15
N LEU A 51 3.29 4.61 -8.11
CA LEU A 51 4.72 4.77 -8.38
C LEU A 51 4.99 5.24 -9.80
N ALA A 52 4.36 4.63 -10.80
CA ALA A 52 4.51 5.01 -12.20
C ALA A 52 4.07 6.46 -12.43
N ALA A 53 2.89 6.84 -11.93
CA ALA A 53 2.36 8.19 -12.06
C ALA A 53 3.20 9.24 -11.31
N SER A 54 3.75 8.89 -10.15
CA SER A 54 4.60 9.80 -9.37
C SER A 54 6.00 9.95 -10.00
N ALA A 55 6.56 8.88 -10.57
CA ALA A 55 7.91 8.87 -11.14
C ALA A 55 8.03 9.76 -12.39
N VAL A 56 6.96 9.86 -13.20
CA VAL A 56 6.94 10.74 -14.39
C VAL A 56 6.66 12.21 -14.05
N ASN A 57 6.30 12.51 -12.80
CA ASN A 57 6.01 13.86 -12.33
C ASN A 57 7.14 14.38 -11.43
N SER A 58 7.92 15.35 -11.91
CA SER A 58 9.08 15.89 -11.18
C SER A 58 8.73 16.50 -9.82
N ARG A 59 7.50 17.00 -9.62
CA ARG A 59 7.04 17.50 -8.31
C ARG A 59 6.84 16.36 -7.29
N SER A 60 6.52 15.14 -7.74
CA SER A 60 6.22 14.00 -6.88
C SER A 60 7.43 13.10 -6.57
N ARG A 61 8.64 13.68 -6.57
CA ARG A 61 9.89 12.98 -6.22
C ARG A 61 9.86 12.45 -4.79
N THR A 62 9.38 13.26 -3.84
CA THR A 62 9.26 12.86 -2.42
C THR A 62 8.28 11.69 -2.28
N THR A 63 7.10 11.80 -2.88
CA THR A 63 6.10 10.72 -2.94
C THR A 63 6.71 9.43 -3.49
N THR A 64 7.45 9.52 -4.58
CA THR A 64 8.12 8.36 -5.20
C THR A 64 9.17 7.74 -4.26
N ALA A 65 10.03 8.55 -3.67
CA ALA A 65 11.09 8.09 -2.76
C ALA A 65 10.53 7.43 -1.50
N VAL A 66 9.43 7.96 -0.96
CA VAL A 66 8.77 7.43 0.24
C VAL A 66 7.98 6.16 -0.05
N LEU A 67 7.35 6.06 -1.22
CA LEU A 67 6.53 4.89 -1.58
C LEU A 67 7.38 3.70 -2.06
N ALA A 68 8.51 3.93 -2.75
CA ALA A 68 9.31 2.88 -3.37
C ALA A 68 9.73 1.72 -2.41
N PRO A 69 10.10 1.96 -1.14
CA PRO A 69 10.40 0.90 -0.19
C PRO A 69 9.25 -0.10 0.03
N ALA A 70 7.99 0.28 -0.22
CA ALA A 70 6.84 -0.63 -0.09
C ALA A 70 6.89 -1.83 -1.05
N LEU A 71 7.61 -1.72 -2.16
CA LEU A 71 7.77 -2.82 -3.12
C LEU A 71 8.42 -4.05 -2.49
N LEU A 72 9.39 -3.84 -1.58
CA LEU A 72 10.13 -4.93 -0.98
C LEU A 72 9.22 -5.80 -0.08
N PRO A 73 8.49 -5.27 0.92
CA PRO A 73 7.55 -6.06 1.68
C PRO A 73 6.46 -6.68 0.80
N LEU A 74 5.90 -5.96 -0.17
CA LEU A 74 4.88 -6.52 -1.06
C LEU A 74 5.38 -7.77 -1.80
N VAL A 75 6.61 -7.75 -2.32
CA VAL A 75 7.20 -8.91 -2.99
C VAL A 75 7.53 -10.05 -2.01
N VAL A 76 7.89 -9.74 -0.76
CA VAL A 76 8.29 -10.73 0.25
C VAL A 76 7.08 -11.39 0.93
N VAL A 77 5.97 -10.67 1.14
CA VAL A 77 4.77 -11.15 1.85
C VAL A 77 4.27 -12.53 1.39
N PRO A 78 4.16 -12.84 0.08
CA PRO A 78 3.73 -14.15 -0.40
C PRO A 78 4.69 -15.30 -0.09
N ARG A 79 5.96 -14.99 0.24
CA ARG A 79 7.00 -16.00 0.54
C ARG A 79 7.06 -16.36 2.03
N VAL A 80 6.38 -15.60 2.90
CA VAL A 80 6.35 -15.86 4.34
C VAL A 80 5.11 -16.68 4.68
N ARG A 81 5.23 -17.56 5.68
CA ARG A 81 4.12 -18.42 6.13
C ARG A 81 2.88 -17.58 6.47
N ALA A 82 1.79 -17.81 5.73
CA ALA A 82 0.51 -17.15 5.98
C ALA A 82 0.02 -17.41 7.41
N GLY A 83 -0.59 -16.40 8.03
CA GLY A 83 -1.15 -16.48 9.39
C GLY A 83 -0.12 -16.49 10.53
N GLY A 84 1.18 -16.42 10.25
CA GLY A 84 2.21 -16.25 11.29
C GLY A 84 2.43 -14.79 11.70
N THR A 85 2.97 -14.58 12.91
CA THR A 85 3.33 -13.23 13.41
C THR A 85 4.27 -12.48 12.46
N GLY A 86 5.21 -13.19 11.82
CA GLY A 86 6.11 -12.58 10.82
C GLY A 86 5.38 -12.01 9.60
N HIS A 87 4.30 -12.66 9.15
CA HIS A 87 3.48 -12.15 8.05
C HIS A 87 2.69 -10.90 8.47
N VAL A 88 2.18 -10.88 9.71
CA VAL A 88 1.50 -9.71 10.28
C VAL A 88 2.45 -8.52 10.42
N LEU A 89 3.65 -8.74 10.95
CA LEU A 89 4.66 -7.70 11.10
C LEU A 89 5.10 -7.14 9.75
N LEU A 90 5.27 -7.99 8.74
CA LEU A 90 5.63 -7.56 7.39
C LEU A 90 4.49 -6.78 6.70
N ALA A 91 3.23 -7.15 6.95
CA ALA A 91 2.10 -6.36 6.48
C ALA A 91 2.03 -5.00 7.18
N ALA A 92 2.32 -4.94 8.49
CA ALA A 92 2.34 -3.71 9.27
C ALA A 92 3.50 -2.77 8.87
N SER A 93 4.64 -3.31 8.43
CA SER A 93 5.80 -2.51 7.99
C SER A 93 5.53 -1.69 6.72
N LEU A 94 4.41 -1.93 6.04
CA LEU A 94 3.95 -1.11 4.92
C LEU A 94 3.28 0.20 5.36
N ALA A 95 2.95 0.37 6.65
CA ALA A 95 2.29 1.58 7.13
C ALA A 95 3.11 2.86 6.89
N PRO A 96 4.43 2.91 7.21
CA PRO A 96 5.22 4.11 6.97
C PRO A 96 5.27 4.56 5.50
N PRO A 97 5.58 3.71 4.50
CA PRO A 97 5.63 4.16 3.12
C PRO A 97 4.24 4.55 2.58
N PHE A 98 3.16 3.86 2.94
CA PHE A 98 1.82 4.24 2.47
C PHE A 98 1.35 5.57 3.07
N LEU A 99 1.46 5.74 4.38
CA LEU A 99 1.00 6.95 5.05
C LEU A 99 1.88 8.15 4.71
N GLY A 100 3.20 7.96 4.67
CA GLY A 100 4.15 9.01 4.30
C GLY A 100 3.98 9.46 2.84
N ALA A 101 3.79 8.52 1.90
CA ALA A 101 3.56 8.87 0.50
C ALA A 101 2.21 9.55 0.31
N ALA A 102 1.16 9.14 1.04
CA ALA A 102 -0.13 9.82 0.98
C ALA A 102 0.00 11.26 1.45
N ALA A 103 0.66 11.50 2.59
CA ALA A 103 0.91 12.83 3.11
C ALA A 103 1.70 13.70 2.12
N ALA A 104 2.79 13.17 1.55
CA ALA A 104 3.60 13.86 0.56
C ALA A 104 2.78 14.22 -0.70
N ALA A 105 2.01 13.27 -1.22
CA ALA A 105 1.22 13.48 -2.44
C ALA A 105 0.11 14.53 -2.24
N TRP A 106 -0.52 14.58 -1.07
CA TRP A 106 -1.51 15.61 -0.75
C TRP A 106 -0.87 16.98 -0.47
N ALA A 107 0.33 17.02 0.11
CA ALA A 107 1.09 18.26 0.24
C ALA A 107 1.45 18.87 -1.13
N ASP A 108 1.84 18.04 -2.10
CA ASP A 108 2.08 18.48 -3.49
C ASP A 108 0.84 19.08 -4.16
N VAL A 109 -0.36 18.58 -3.80
CA VAL A 109 -1.64 19.11 -4.32
C VAL A 109 -1.93 20.47 -3.71
N VAL A 110 -1.83 20.61 -2.39
CA VAL A 110 -2.15 21.86 -1.66
C VAL A 110 -1.13 22.97 -1.93
N GLY A 111 0.15 22.64 -2.04
CA GLY A 111 1.21 23.61 -2.33
C GLY A 111 1.37 23.95 -3.81
N GLY A 112 0.54 23.37 -4.68
CA GLY A 112 0.58 23.55 -6.12
C GLY A 112 -0.38 24.62 -6.66
N ASP A 113 -1.24 25.14 -5.81
CA ASP A 113 -2.14 26.28 -6.05
C ASP A 113 -1.39 27.61 -5.91
#